data_AF-A0A972JI13-F1
#
_entry.id   AF-A0A972JI13-F1
#
_cell.length_a   1.000
_cell.length_b   1.000
_cell.length_c   1.000
_cell.angle_alpha   90.00
_cell.angle_beta   90.00
_cell.angle_gamma   90.00
#
_symmetry.space_group_name_H-M   'P 1'
#
loop_
_entity.id
_entity.type
_entity.pdbx_description
1 polymer ?
#
loop_
_entity_poly.entity_id
_entity_poly.type
_entity_poly.pdbx_seq_one_letter_code
_entity_poly.pdbx_strand_id
1 'polypeptide(L)'
;MKRIVLLLVAALSLASCTEEIQRNDQALIGIKNGQNWRAGGAYATIGSNGKLTITGALQYETLVLELNTTNPGTYTLGLNTVNRAIFTDIANGGEEIFSTGTGLGDGQVIIQEYNEAARTVTGQFRFNAIDEDALDPTHPDSTEVVNFTYGNFYKLPVTPAQ
;
A
#
# COMPACT_ATOMS: atom_id res chain seq x y z
N MET A 1 -46.72 -15.21 -31.43
CA MET A 1 -45.47 -15.31 -30.65
C MET A 1 -44.66 -14.01 -30.74
N LYS A 2 -45.20 -12.89 -30.23
CA LYS A 2 -44.53 -11.56 -30.28
C LYS A 2 -44.47 -10.86 -28.92
N ARG A 3 -45.24 -11.35 -27.93
CA ARG A 3 -45.29 -10.81 -26.56
C ARG A 3 -44.31 -11.50 -25.59
N ILE A 4 -43.85 -12.71 -25.92
CA ILE A 4 -42.87 -13.46 -25.10
C ILE A 4 -41.43 -12.97 -25.36
N VAL A 5 -41.14 -12.49 -26.57
CA VAL A 5 -39.81 -11.94 -26.92
C VAL A 5 -39.52 -10.66 -26.11
N LEU A 6 -40.55 -9.86 -25.83
CA LEU A 6 -40.41 -8.63 -25.03
C LEU A 6 -40.06 -8.91 -23.56
N LEU A 7 -40.55 -10.03 -23.01
CA LEU A 7 -40.28 -10.43 -21.63
C LEU A 7 -38.86 -11.00 -21.46
N LEU A 8 -38.29 -11.61 -22.49
CA LEU A 8 -36.94 -12.16 -22.44
C LEU A 8 -35.86 -11.05 -22.45
N VAL A 9 -36.10 -9.95 -23.18
CA VAL A 9 -35.18 -8.80 -23.24
C VAL A 9 -35.18 -8.00 -21.93
N ALA A 10 -36.30 -7.95 -21.21
CA ALA A 10 -36.40 -7.28 -19.91
C ALA A 10 -35.74 -8.06 -18.76
N ALA A 11 -35.52 -9.37 -18.90
CA ALA A 11 -34.87 -10.19 -17.89
C ALA A 11 -33.33 -10.09 -17.92
N LEU A 12 -32.73 -9.75 -19.07
CA LEU A 12 -31.27 -9.67 -19.22
C LEU A 12 -30.67 -8.36 -18.68
N SER A 13 -31.47 -7.33 -18.38
CA SER A 13 -30.97 -6.06 -17.83
C SER A 13 -30.73 -6.09 -16.32
N LEU A 14 -31.14 -7.16 -15.62
CA LEU A 14 -30.99 -7.30 -14.16
C LEU A 14 -29.69 -8.02 -13.75
N ALA A 15 -28.86 -8.45 -14.71
CA ALA A 15 -27.62 -9.18 -14.44
C ALA A 15 -26.36 -8.30 -14.44
N SER A 16 -26.48 -6.97 -14.57
CA SER A 16 -25.35 -6.06 -14.42
C SER A 16 -25.21 -5.58 -12.97
N CYS A 17 -25.13 -6.53 -12.02
CA CYS A 17 -24.44 -6.25 -10.76
C CYS A 17 -22.94 -6.20 -11.08
N THR A 18 -22.50 -5.14 -11.75
CA THR A 18 -21.13 -4.70 -11.55
C THR A 18 -21.12 -4.13 -10.15
N GLU A 19 -20.75 -4.95 -9.16
CA GLU A 19 -20.25 -4.41 -7.90
C GLU A 19 -18.99 -3.64 -8.28
N GLU A 20 -19.17 -2.35 -8.58
CA GLU A 20 -18.09 -1.39 -8.53
C GLU A 20 -17.70 -1.38 -7.06
N ILE A 21 -16.78 -2.27 -6.68
CA ILE A 21 -16.13 -2.24 -5.38
C ILE A 21 -15.58 -0.83 -5.32
N GLN A 22 -16.23 0.04 -4.55
CA GLN A 22 -15.70 1.34 -4.19
C GLN A 22 -14.35 1.04 -3.54
N ARG A 23 -13.28 1.10 -4.35
CA ARG A 23 -11.94 1.28 -3.83
C ARG A 23 -12.06 2.56 -3.04
N ASN A 24 -11.85 2.44 -1.74
CA ASN A 24 -11.83 3.60 -0.89
C ASN A 24 -10.59 4.40 -1.30
N ASP A 25 -10.76 5.32 -2.25
CA ASP A 25 -9.69 6.14 -2.84
C ASP A 25 -9.05 7.09 -1.80
N GLN A 26 -9.54 7.07 -0.55
CA GLN A 26 -8.99 7.78 0.59
C GLN A 26 -8.46 6.87 1.69
N ALA A 27 -8.29 5.58 1.42
CA ALA A 27 -7.91 4.59 2.42
C ALA A 27 -6.44 4.64 2.83
N LEU A 28 -5.55 5.33 2.10
CA LEU A 28 -4.12 5.46 2.43
C LEU A 28 -3.63 6.89 2.20
N ILE A 29 -3.19 7.55 3.27
CA ILE A 29 -2.69 8.92 3.26
C ILE A 29 -1.40 9.03 4.09
N GLY A 30 -0.61 10.07 3.84
CA GLY A 30 0.56 10.40 4.65
C GLY A 30 1.05 11.83 4.47
N ILE A 31 2.11 12.17 5.20
CA ILE A 31 2.84 13.43 5.12
C ILE A 31 4.27 13.11 4.69
N LYS A 32 4.51 13.16 3.38
CA LYS A 32 5.80 12.89 2.72
C LYS A 32 6.59 14.19 2.62
N ASN A 33 7.76 14.26 3.24
CA ASN A 33 8.65 15.44 3.22
C ASN A 33 7.91 16.75 3.56
N GLY A 34 7.00 16.68 4.53
CA GLY A 34 6.16 17.80 4.96
C GLY A 34 4.95 18.13 4.06
N GLN A 35 4.77 17.42 2.94
CA GLN A 35 3.65 17.59 2.01
C GLN A 35 2.63 16.47 2.14
N ASN A 36 1.35 16.80 1.89
CA ASN A 36 0.30 15.79 1.90
C ASN A 36 0.49 14.81 0.75
N TRP A 37 0.52 13.53 1.08
CA TRP A 37 0.56 12.42 0.16
C TRP A 37 -0.73 11.61 0.28
N ARG A 38 -1.36 11.31 -0.85
CA ARG A 38 -2.63 10.56 -0.88
C ARG A 38 -2.57 9.59 -2.03
N ALA A 39 -2.69 8.30 -1.75
CA ALA A 39 -2.77 7.30 -2.79
C ALA A 39 -4.04 7.54 -3.63
N GLY A 40 -3.90 7.52 -4.96
CA GLY A 40 -5.04 7.46 -5.89
C GLY A 40 -5.69 6.07 -5.92
N GLY A 41 -4.99 5.05 -5.44
CA GLY A 41 -5.55 3.73 -5.18
C GLY A 41 -4.68 2.97 -4.18
N ALA A 42 -5.32 2.22 -3.28
CA ALA A 42 -4.62 1.42 -2.29
C ALA A 42 -5.32 0.08 -2.05
N TYR A 43 -4.54 -0.95 -1.72
CA TYR A 43 -5.01 -2.28 -1.39
C TYR A 43 -3.99 -3.00 -0.51
N ALA A 44 -4.39 -4.10 0.11
CA ALA A 44 -3.49 -4.98 0.82
C ALA A 44 -3.62 -6.43 0.34
N THR A 45 -2.53 -7.17 0.42
CA THR A 45 -2.50 -8.60 0.14
C THR A 45 -1.95 -9.36 1.35
N ILE A 46 -2.41 -10.60 1.52
CA ILE A 46 -1.89 -11.53 2.52
C ILE A 46 -1.32 -12.77 1.83
N GLY A 47 -0.05 -13.07 2.08
CA GLY A 47 0.61 -14.28 1.62
C GLY A 47 0.19 -15.52 2.41
N SER A 48 0.47 -16.70 1.88
CA SER A 48 0.19 -17.99 2.55
C SER A 48 0.93 -18.16 3.89
N ASN A 49 2.03 -17.44 4.06
CA ASN A 49 2.83 -17.36 5.29
C ASN A 49 2.33 -16.29 6.29
N GLY A 50 1.22 -15.60 5.99
CA GLY A 50 0.67 -14.52 6.81
C GLY A 50 1.32 -13.15 6.56
N LYS A 51 2.30 -13.03 5.65
CA LYS A 51 2.92 -11.76 5.29
C LYS A 51 1.85 -10.80 4.77
N LEU A 52 1.77 -9.62 5.35
CA LEU A 52 0.89 -8.54 4.91
C LEU A 52 1.70 -7.58 4.04
N THR A 53 1.20 -7.29 2.85
CA THR A 53 1.74 -6.24 1.97
C THR A 53 0.66 -5.21 1.72
N ILE A 54 0.91 -3.96 2.12
CA ILE A 54 0.03 -2.81 1.86
C ILE A 54 0.65 -2.00 0.73
N THR A 55 -0.10 -1.76 -0.33
CA THR A 55 0.35 -1.00 -1.50
C THR A 55 -0.58 0.19 -1.72
N GLY A 56 0.00 1.36 -1.97
CA GLY A 56 -0.74 2.49 -2.53
C GLY A 56 0.08 3.24 -3.57
N ALA A 57 -0.61 3.76 -4.57
CA ALA A 57 0.02 4.44 -5.71
C ALA A 57 -0.59 5.82 -5.94
N LEU A 58 0.25 6.78 -6.33
CA LEU A 58 -0.13 8.14 -6.73
C LEU A 58 0.67 8.54 -7.97
N GLN A 59 0.03 8.51 -9.14
CA GLN A 59 0.65 8.88 -10.43
C GLN A 59 1.97 8.14 -10.71
N TYR A 60 3.12 8.74 -10.38
CA TYR A 60 4.47 8.19 -10.56
C TYR A 60 5.07 7.61 -9.28
N GLU A 61 4.32 7.62 -8.19
CA GLU A 61 4.80 7.26 -6.87
C GLU A 61 4.11 6.00 -6.37
N THR A 62 4.87 5.08 -5.78
CA THR A 62 4.33 3.86 -5.15
C THR A 62 4.89 3.70 -3.75
N LEU A 63 4.00 3.49 -2.77
CA LEU A 63 4.33 3.13 -1.40
C LEU A 63 3.97 1.66 -1.17
N VAL A 64 4.94 0.88 -0.69
CA VAL A 64 4.75 -0.50 -0.24
C VAL A 64 5.20 -0.63 1.21
N LEU A 65 4.32 -1.18 2.06
CA LEU A 65 4.64 -1.57 3.43
C LEU A 65 4.53 -3.09 3.54
N GLU A 66 5.62 -3.75 3.89
CA GLU A 66 5.69 -5.19 4.10
C GLU A 66 5.81 -5.49 5.58
N LEU A 67 4.98 -6.39 6.09
CA LEU A 67 4.95 -6.82 7.48
C LEU A 67 4.86 -8.35 7.57
N ASN A 68 5.49 -8.93 8.59
CA ASN A 68 5.51 -10.37 8.78
C ASN A 68 4.13 -10.99 9.12
N THR A 69 3.18 -10.21 9.66
CA THR A 69 1.85 -10.71 10.04
C THR A 69 0.77 -9.63 9.88
N THR A 70 -0.51 -10.02 9.96
CA THR A 70 -1.66 -9.11 10.06
C THR A 70 -2.07 -8.78 11.50
N ASN A 71 -1.43 -9.36 12.51
CA ASN A 71 -1.86 -9.20 13.90
C ASN A 71 -1.75 -7.74 14.35
N PRO A 72 -2.68 -7.22 15.16
CA PRO A 72 -2.53 -5.91 15.78
C PRO A 72 -1.23 -5.81 16.59
N GLY A 73 -0.50 -4.71 16.42
CA GLY A 73 0.81 -4.53 17.03
C GLY A 73 1.66 -3.47 16.34
N THR A 74 2.82 -3.20 16.94
CA THR A 74 3.82 -2.27 16.39
C THR A 74 4.96 -3.05 15.77
N TYR A 75 5.29 -2.72 14.53
CA TYR A 75 6.31 -3.36 13.71
C TYR A 75 7.40 -2.34 13.43
N THR A 76 8.57 -2.52 14.05
CA THR A 76 9.73 -1.65 13.84
C THR A 76 10.35 -1.89 12.47
N LEU A 77 10.66 -0.81 11.77
CA LEU A 77 11.38 -0.80 10.49
C LEU A 77 12.86 -0.48 10.72
N GLY A 78 13.73 -0.84 9.78
CA GLY A 78 15.18 -0.57 9.89
C GLY A 78 15.99 -1.64 10.64
N LEU A 79 15.34 -2.71 11.14
CA LEU A 79 16.01 -3.79 11.87
C LEU A 79 16.22 -5.06 11.03
N ASN A 80 15.45 -5.23 9.97
CA ASN A 80 15.48 -6.38 9.08
C ASN A 80 14.81 -6.02 7.74
N THR A 81 14.75 -7.00 6.83
CA THR A 81 14.10 -6.87 5.52
C THR A 81 12.70 -7.48 5.47
N VAL A 82 12.18 -7.97 6.60
CA VAL A 82 10.85 -8.59 6.69
C VAL A 82 9.78 -7.54 6.96
N ASN A 83 10.04 -6.66 7.95
CA ASN A 83 9.22 -5.49 8.23
C ASN A 83 9.91 -4.29 7.58
N ARG A 84 9.37 -3.85 6.44
CA ARG A 84 10.05 -2.87 5.58
C ARG A 84 9.06 -1.96 4.87
N ALA A 85 9.39 -0.68 4.81
CA ALA A 85 8.80 0.29 3.88
C ALA A 85 9.68 0.43 2.63
N ILE A 86 9.02 0.53 1.47
CA ILE A 86 9.62 0.81 0.16
C ILE A 86 8.80 1.94 -0.47
N PHE A 87 9.48 2.94 -1.00
CA PHE A 87 8.87 4.02 -1.77
C PHE A 87 9.58 4.13 -3.10
N THR A 88 8.84 4.18 -4.20
CA THR A 88 9.37 4.28 -5.56
C THR A 88 8.81 5.53 -6.24
N ASP A 89 9.68 6.31 -6.88
CA ASP A 89 9.31 7.45 -7.72
C ASP A 89 9.89 7.28 -9.13
N ILE A 90 9.05 7.48 -10.15
CA ILE A 90 9.45 7.42 -11.57
C ILE A 90 9.23 8.72 -12.34
N ALA A 91 8.96 9.84 -11.65
CA ALA A 91 8.57 11.10 -12.28
C ALA A 91 9.66 11.70 -13.19
N ASN A 92 10.94 11.44 -12.89
CA ASN A 92 12.10 12.01 -13.58
C ASN A 92 12.60 11.17 -14.77
N GLY A 93 11.89 10.09 -15.14
CA GLY A 93 12.30 9.20 -16.23
C GLY A 93 13.39 8.18 -15.86
N GLY A 94 13.87 8.21 -14.61
CA GLY A 94 14.58 7.12 -13.92
C GLY A 94 13.68 6.51 -12.84
N GLU A 95 14.12 5.40 -12.24
CA GLU A 95 13.44 4.76 -11.10
C GLU A 95 14.26 5.02 -9.84
N GLU A 96 13.71 5.82 -8.92
CA GLU A 96 14.30 6.10 -7.61
C GLU A 96 13.62 5.21 -6.57
N ILE A 97 14.39 4.37 -5.88
CA ILE A 97 13.87 3.41 -4.89
C ILE A 97 14.44 3.75 -3.53
N PHE A 98 13.55 4.04 -2.59
CA PHE A 98 13.88 4.29 -1.20
C PHE A 98 13.39 3.15 -0.35
N SER A 99 14.22 2.60 0.53
CA SER A 99 13.78 1.56 1.45
C SER A 99 14.34 1.67 2.86
N THR A 100 13.63 1.04 3.79
CA THR A 100 14.19 0.69 5.11
C THR A 100 14.79 -0.71 5.03
N GLY A 101 15.65 -1.12 5.95
CA GLY A 101 16.27 -2.44 5.89
C GLY A 101 17.21 -2.66 7.06
N THR A 102 17.98 -3.75 7.05
CA THR A 102 18.92 -4.03 8.15
C THR A 102 19.95 -2.89 8.30
N GLY A 103 19.79 -2.05 9.32
CA GLY A 103 20.66 -0.88 9.53
C GLY A 103 20.41 0.28 8.57
N LEU A 104 19.32 0.25 7.80
CA LEU A 104 18.96 1.26 6.80
C LEU A 104 17.62 1.89 7.13
N GLY A 105 17.62 3.21 7.28
CA GLY A 105 16.43 3.96 7.66
C GLY A 105 15.87 3.54 9.02
N ASP A 106 14.71 4.09 9.36
CA ASP A 106 14.00 3.76 10.59
C ASP A 106 12.50 4.00 10.46
N GLY A 107 11.73 3.53 11.44
CA GLY A 107 10.32 3.83 11.51
C GLY A 107 9.52 2.73 12.18
N GLN A 108 8.21 2.82 11.96
CA GLN A 108 7.28 1.80 12.43
C GLN A 108 6.01 1.78 11.59
N VAL A 109 5.39 0.61 11.54
CA VAL A 109 3.99 0.45 11.16
C VAL A 109 3.24 -0.06 12.38
N ILE A 110 2.07 0.50 12.67
CA ILE A 110 1.16 0.05 13.71
C ILE A 110 -0.06 -0.53 13.02
N ILE A 111 -0.31 -1.83 13.18
CA ILE A 111 -1.61 -2.41 12.86
C ILE A 111 -2.50 -2.19 14.08
N GLN A 112 -3.57 -1.42 13.89
CA GLN A 112 -4.57 -1.18 14.93
C GLN A 112 -5.64 -2.27 14.93
N GLU A 113 -6.07 -2.68 13.74
CA GLU A 113 -7.10 -3.70 13.55
C GLU A 113 -6.85 -4.47 12.26
N TYR A 114 -7.00 -5.80 12.35
CA TYR A 114 -7.26 -6.65 11.21
C TYR A 114 -8.62 -7.32 11.41
N ASN A 115 -9.58 -6.98 10.55
CA ASN A 115 -10.93 -7.51 10.61
C ASN A 115 -11.05 -8.68 9.63
N GLU A 116 -11.02 -9.91 10.16
CA GLU A 116 -11.07 -11.14 9.36
C GLU A 116 -12.38 -11.28 8.58
N ALA A 117 -13.51 -10.95 9.21
CA ALA A 117 -14.84 -11.10 8.60
C ALA A 117 -15.04 -10.12 7.43
N ALA A 118 -14.64 -8.86 7.60
CA ALA A 118 -14.72 -7.84 6.57
C ALA A 118 -13.51 -7.85 5.61
N ARG A 119 -12.46 -8.63 5.92
CA ARG A 119 -11.18 -8.65 5.22
C ARG A 119 -10.59 -7.26 5.03
N THR A 120 -10.49 -6.50 6.12
CA THR A 120 -9.92 -5.15 6.10
C THR A 120 -8.83 -4.97 7.13
N VAL A 121 -7.89 -4.05 6.85
CA VAL A 121 -6.82 -3.68 7.78
C VAL A 121 -6.78 -2.17 8.01
N THR A 122 -6.56 -1.76 9.26
CA THR A 122 -6.50 -0.37 9.69
C THR A 122 -5.26 -0.15 10.54
N GLY A 123 -4.59 0.98 10.35
CA GLY A 123 -3.36 1.27 11.05
C GLY A 123 -2.66 2.54 10.60
N GLN A 124 -1.48 2.77 11.17
CA GLN A 124 -0.69 3.98 10.99
C GLN A 124 0.76 3.63 10.66
N PHE A 125 1.48 4.54 10.03
CA PHE A 125 2.90 4.36 9.75
C PHE A 125 3.66 5.68 9.84
N ARG A 126 4.96 5.58 10.08
CA ARG A 126 5.95 6.64 9.88
C ARG A 126 7.30 6.00 9.57
N PHE A 127 8.08 6.58 8.70
CA PHE A 127 9.41 6.06 8.39
C PHE A 127 10.33 7.09 7.73
N ASN A 128 11.61 6.80 7.81
CA ASN A 128 12.69 7.38 7.02
C ASN A 128 13.25 6.26 6.15
N ALA A 129 13.09 6.35 4.83
CA ALA A 129 13.63 5.38 3.88
C ALA A 129 14.82 6.00 3.15
N ILE A 130 15.89 5.23 2.99
CA ILE A 130 17.14 5.67 2.35
C ILE A 130 17.08 5.27 0.88
N ASP A 131 17.56 6.14 -0.01
CA ASP A 131 17.77 5.80 -1.41
C ASP A 131 18.68 4.56 -1.54
N GLU A 132 18.26 3.55 -2.28
CA GLU A 132 19.02 2.33 -2.49
C GLU A 132 20.31 2.60 -3.28
N ASP A 133 20.34 3.63 -4.13
CA ASP A 133 21.55 4.05 -4.86
C ASP A 133 22.55 4.77 -3.92
N ALA A 134 22.13 5.27 -2.75
CA ALA A 134 23.01 5.78 -1.68
C ALA A 134 24.01 4.74 -1.16
N LEU A 135 23.70 3.46 -1.38
CA LEU A 135 24.51 2.34 -0.91
C LEU A 135 25.62 2.00 -1.91
N ASP A 136 25.57 2.56 -3.12
CA ASP A 136 26.61 2.42 -4.12
C ASP A 136 27.78 3.37 -3.80
N PRO A 137 28.97 2.85 -3.43
CA PRO A 137 30.14 3.68 -3.14
C PRO A 137 30.63 4.50 -4.34
N THR A 138 30.13 4.24 -5.56
CA THR A 138 30.42 5.05 -6.75
C THR A 138 29.50 6.26 -6.91
N HIS A 139 28.44 6.35 -6.10
CA HIS A 139 27.49 7.46 -6.05
C HIS A 139 27.40 8.03 -4.61
N PRO A 140 28.46 8.69 -4.07
CA PRO A 140 28.49 9.12 -2.67
C PRO A 140 27.53 10.26 -2.32
N ASP A 141 26.93 10.92 -3.33
CA ASP A 141 26.06 12.07 -3.15
C ASP A 141 24.56 11.69 -3.06
N SER A 142 24.21 10.40 -3.23
CA SER A 142 22.81 9.91 -3.28
C SER A 142 22.23 9.57 -1.90
N THR A 143 22.75 10.09 -0.79
CA THR A 143 22.10 9.97 0.54
C THR A 143 20.82 10.79 0.65
N GLU A 144 19.88 10.56 -0.25
CA GLU A 144 18.53 11.08 -0.20
C GLU A 144 17.67 10.22 0.73
N VAL A 145 16.76 10.89 1.42
CA VAL A 145 15.86 10.27 2.37
C VAL A 145 14.44 10.67 2.03
N VAL A 146 13.56 9.69 1.85
CA VAL A 146 12.12 9.92 1.84
C VAL A 146 11.60 9.76 3.26
N ASN A 147 11.03 10.85 3.79
CA ASN A 147 10.48 10.90 5.13
C ASN A 147 8.95 10.93 5.08
N PHE A 148 8.31 9.90 5.62
CA PHE A 148 6.90 9.94 5.98
C PHE A 148 6.79 10.19 7.50
N THR A 149 6.53 11.44 7.89
CA THR A 149 6.37 11.81 9.31
C THR A 149 5.14 11.18 9.95
N TYR A 150 4.11 10.95 9.14
CA TYR A 150 2.83 10.36 9.51
C TYR A 150 2.20 9.71 8.29
N GLY A 151 1.42 8.66 8.53
CA GLY A 151 0.56 8.04 7.55
C GLY A 151 -0.48 7.15 8.22
N ASN A 152 -1.60 6.95 7.54
CA ASN A 152 -2.71 6.17 8.01
C ASN A 152 -3.32 5.38 6.86
N PHE A 153 -3.64 4.11 7.13
CA PHE A 153 -4.50 3.30 6.30
C PHE A 153 -5.78 2.92 7.05
N TYR A 154 -6.94 3.07 6.41
CA TYR A 154 -8.23 2.86 7.05
C TYR A 154 -9.11 1.90 6.26
N LYS A 155 -9.49 0.78 6.91
CA LYS A 155 -10.32 -0.28 6.35
C LYS A 155 -9.90 -0.68 4.94
N LEU A 156 -8.60 -0.84 4.74
CA LEU A 156 -8.03 -1.19 3.45
C LEU A 156 -8.39 -2.65 3.12
N PRO A 157 -8.95 -2.94 1.94
CA PRO A 157 -9.35 -4.30 1.59
C PRO A 157 -8.14 -5.23 1.46
N VAL A 158 -8.27 -6.44 1.98
CA VAL A 158 -7.21 -7.46 2.01
C VAL A 158 -7.60 -8.68 1.18
N THR A 159 -6.86 -8.91 0.09
CA THR A 159 -7.02 -10.10 -0.78
C THR A 159 -5.89 -11.11 -0.54
N PRO A 160 -6.03 -12.38 -0.91
CA PRO A 160 -4.88 -13.30 -0.93
C PRO A 160 -3.87 -12.81 -1.98
N ALA A 161 -2.57 -12.93 -1.69
CA ALA A 161 -1.54 -12.74 -2.71
C ALA A 161 -1.72 -13.79 -3.82
N GLN A 162 -1.49 -13.39 -5.07
CA GLN A 162 -1.53 -14.29 -6.23
C GLN A 162 -0.25 -15.12 -6.35
#